data_AF-A0A924T9R7-F1
#
_entry.id   AF-A0A924T9R7-F1
#
_cell.length_a   1.000
_cell.length_b   1.000
_cell.length_c   1.000
_cell.angle_alpha   90.00
_cell.angle_beta   90.00
_cell.angle_gamma   90.00
#
_symmetry.space_group_name_H-M   'P 1'
#
loop_
_entity.id
_entity.type
_entity.pdbx_description
1 polymer ?
#
loop_
_entity_poly.entity_id
_entity_poly.type
_entity_poly.pdbx_seq_one_letter_code
_entity_poly.pdbx_strand_id
1 'polypeptide(L)' 'QLHGGMGYAEETPVSRYFVDARVLSIFEGAEETLALKVVARSLLEAALKVNSK' A
#
# COMPACT_ATOMS: atom_id res chain seq x y z
N GLN A 1 -12.21 9.23 9.23
CA GLN A 1 -11.93 10.47 9.99
C GLN A 1 -12.63 10.37 11.36
N LEU A 2 -11.99 9.75 12.35
CA LEU A 2 -12.58 9.56 13.69
C LEU A 2 -12.20 10.69 14.66
N HIS A 3 -11.01 11.28 14.49
CA HIS A 3 -10.45 12.29 15.39
C HIS A 3 -10.90 13.73 15.08
N GLY A 4 -11.77 13.94 14.08
CA GLY A 4 -12.22 15.27 13.67
C GLY A 4 -11.05 16.26 13.48
N GLY A 5 -11.20 17.48 14.02
CA GLY A 5 -10.15 18.50 13.99
C GLY A 5 -8.88 18.14 14.78
N MET A 6 -8.99 17.28 15.79
CA MET A 6 -7.82 16.78 16.53
C MET A 6 -6.91 15.94 15.62
N GLY A 7 -7.44 15.39 14.53
CA GLY A 7 -6.67 14.69 13.50
C GLY A 7 -5.57 15.52 12.83
N TYR A 8 -5.67 16.85 12.90
CA TYR A 8 -4.72 17.80 12.35
C TYR A 8 -3.90 18.53 13.45
N ALA A 9 -4.21 18.30 14.72
CA ALA A 9 -3.49 18.93 15.83
C ALA A 9 -2.18 18.18 16.12
N GLU A 10 -1.10 18.93 16.33
CA GLU A 10 0.22 18.37 16.68
C GLU A 10 0.26 17.77 18.10
N GLU A 11 -0.66 18.19 18.97
CA GLU A 11 -0.79 17.67 20.34
C GLU A 11 -1.28 16.23 20.40
N THR A 12 -1.83 15.70 19.31
CA THR A 12 -2.25 14.30 19.21
C THR A 12 -1.35 13.53 18.25
N PRO A 13 -0.98 12.28 18.55
CA PRO A 13 -0.03 11.53 17.73
C PRO A 13 -0.59 11.14 16.35
N VAL A 14 -1.92 11.19 16.17
CA VAL A 14 -2.58 10.72 14.95
C VAL A 14 -2.16 11.53 13.71
N SER A 15 -1.89 12.83 13.89
CA SER A 15 -1.43 13.72 12.82
C SER A 15 -0.06 13.27 12.30
N ARG A 16 0.87 12.94 13.20
CA ARG A 16 2.19 12.40 12.85
C ARG A 16 2.09 11.02 12.20
N TYR A 17 1.29 10.10 12.74
CA TYR A 17 1.10 8.78 12.12
C TYR A 17 0.57 8.88 10.70
N PHE A 18 -0.35 9.82 10.44
CA PHE A 18 -0.87 10.03 9.08
C PHE A 18 0.21 10.47 8.11
N VAL A 19 1.11 11.38 8.52
CA VAL A 19 2.23 11.84 7.69
C VAL A 19 3.25 10.74 7.50
N ASP A 20 3.65 10.04 8.57
CA ASP A 20 4.64 8.96 8.50
C ASP A 20 4.17 7.82 7.59
N ALA A 21 2.88 7.47 7.65
CA ALA A 21 2.30 6.41 6.82
C ALA A 21 2.37 6.70 5.31
N ARG A 22 2.50 7.97 4.89
CA ARG A 22 2.58 8.35 3.46
C ARG A 22 3.79 7.75 2.76
N VAL A 23 4.86 7.47 3.49
CA VAL A 23 6.08 6.91 2.89
C VAL A 23 5.93 5.43 2.52
N LEU A 24 4.98 4.73 3.16
CA LEU A 24 4.82 3.29 2.99
C LEU A 24 4.40 2.89 1.58
N SER A 25 3.68 3.75 0.86
CA SER A 25 3.25 3.47 -0.51
C SER A 25 4.36 3.61 -1.56
N ILE A 26 5.52 4.15 -1.16
CA ILE A 26 6.64 4.44 -2.07
C ILE A 26 7.95 3.73 -1.70
N PHE A 27 8.17 3.46 -0.42
CA PHE A 27 9.40 2.78 0.03
C PHE A 27 9.43 1.32 -0.41
N GLU A 28 10.65 0.79 -0.60
CA GLU A 28 10.90 -0.59 -1.05
C GLU A 28 10.23 -0.98 -2.39
N GLY A 29 9.81 0.03 -3.16
CA GLY A 29 9.10 -0.11 -4.42
C GLY A 29 7.70 0.52 -4.33
N ALA A 30 7.41 1.46 -5.22
CA ALA A 30 6.09 2.07 -5.30
C ALA A 30 4.99 1.01 -5.50
N GLU A 31 3.82 1.25 -4.90
CA GLU A 31 2.67 0.33 -4.95
C GLU A 31 2.37 -0.16 -6.38
N GLU A 32 2.43 0.72 -7.38
CA GLU A 32 2.18 0.37 -8.78
C GLU A 32 3.24 -0.61 -9.31
N THR A 33 4.50 -0.43 -8.93
CA THR A 33 5.58 -1.32 -9.34
C THR A 33 5.47 -2.68 -8.66
N LEU A 34 5.15 -2.72 -7.36
CA LEU A 34 4.94 -3.97 -6.62
C LEU A 34 3.71 -4.72 -7.14
N ALA A 35 2.63 -4.02 -7.47
CA ALA A 35 1.43 -4.63 -8.07
C ALA A 35 1.77 -5.36 -9.38
N LEU A 36 2.56 -4.73 -10.26
CA LEU A 36 2.98 -5.36 -11.51
C LEU A 36 3.97 -6.52 -11.28
N LYS A 37 5.00 -6.31 -10.44
CA LYS A 37 6.08 -7.29 -10.27
C LYS A 37 5.68 -8.51 -9.44
N VAL A 38 4.81 -8.34 -8.45
CA VAL A 38 4.44 -9.40 -7.52
C VAL A 38 3.07 -9.97 -7.87
N VAL A 39 2.03 -9.13 -7.89
CA VAL A 39 0.65 -9.59 -8.08
C VAL A 39 0.43 -10.04 -9.51
N ALA A 40 0.73 -9.20 -10.51
CA ALA A 40 0.47 -9.55 -11.90
C ALA A 40 1.29 -10.77 -12.36
N ARG A 41 2.55 -10.88 -11.93
CA ARG A 41 3.38 -12.07 -12.16
C ARG A 41 2.75 -13.33 -11.56
N SER A 42 2.32 -13.27 -10.30
CA SER A 42 1.68 -14.41 -9.63
C SER A 42 0.39 -14.85 -10.33
N LEU A 43 -0.44 -13.90 -10.76
CA LEU A 43 -1.68 -14.18 -11.51
C LEU A 43 -1.39 -14.82 -12.86
N LEU A 44 -0.39 -14.34 -13.60
CA LEU A 44 0.00 -14.91 -14.89
C LEU A 44 0.50 -16.35 -14.76
N GLU A 45 1.37 -16.61 -13.77
CA GLU A 45 1.84 -17.97 -13.48
C GLU A 45 0.69 -18.92 -13.14
N ALA A 46 -0.28 -18.47 -12.33
CA ALA A 46 -1.46 -19.25 -12.01
C ALA A 46 -2.30 -19.57 -13.25
N ALA A 47 -2.55 -18.57 -14.11
CA ALA A 47 -3.32 -18.75 -15.34
C ALA A 47 -2.66 -19.73 -16.32
N LEU A 48 -1.34 -19.64 -16.51
CA LEU A 48 -0.60 -20.55 -17.39
C LEU A 48 -0.61 -21.99 -16.88
N LYS A 49 -0.54 -22.21 -15.56
CA LYS A 49 -0.64 -23.56 -14.97
C LYS A 49 -2.03 -24.19 -15.16
N VAL A 50 -3.08 -23.39 -15.14
CA VAL A 50 -4.46 -23.87 -15.40
C VAL A 50 -4.61 -24.33 -16.85
N ASN A 51 -4.09 -23.55 -17.82
CA ASN A 51 -4.16 -23.90 -19.25
C ASN A 51 -3.27 -25.08 -19.68
N SER A 52 -2.34 -25.52 -18.82
CA SER A 52 -1.49 -26.69 -19.07
C SER A 52 -2.10 -28.01 -18.59
N LYS A 53 -3.30 -27.98 -17.97
CA LYS A 53 -4.09 -29.17 -17.62
C LYS A 53 -5.22 -29.36 -18.62
#